data_AF-D0NMK3-F1
#
_entry.id   AF-D0NMK3-F1
#
_cell.length_a   1.000
_cell.length_b   1.000
_cell.length_c   1.000
_cell.angle_alpha   90.00
_cell.angle_beta   90.00
_cell.angle_gamma   90.00
#
_symmetry.space_group_name_H-M   'P 1'
#
loop_
_entity.id
_entity.type
_entity.pdbx_description
1 polymer ?
#
loop_
_entity_poly.entity_id
_entity_poly.type
_entity_poly.pdbx_seq_one_letter_code
_entity_poly.pdbx_strand_id
1 'polypeptide(L)'
;MSFPVLLNVNNQVAQHQFRYRFSQPIDFSQFEIALGSISIYYSWKAITAQRQNNSFKIIWPTAATTTTYSITLPDGTYAASDINKYLQHWTASQMPATAYTPRLQIDNSGFGAIVGLSNGVYPAAQTTSVYAINSNVTPPVAAVILGLPRYCILSDARNQ
;
A
#
# COMPACT_ATOMS: atom_id res chain seq x y z
N MET A 1 -33.77 24.18 -5.77
CA MET A 1 -33.43 23.31 -6.91
C MET A 1 -31.91 23.37 -7.09
N SER A 2 -31.23 22.25 -7.27
CA SER A 2 -29.77 22.20 -7.47
C SER A 2 -29.42 22.12 -8.95
N PHE A 3 -28.42 22.87 -9.40
CA PHE A 3 -27.94 22.84 -10.78
C PHE A 3 -26.53 22.23 -10.82
N PRO A 4 -26.35 21.01 -11.37
CA PRO A 4 -25.04 20.38 -11.43
C PRO A 4 -24.16 21.06 -12.48
N VAL A 5 -22.94 21.42 -12.10
CA VAL A 5 -21.88 21.85 -13.03
C VAL A 5 -20.94 20.67 -13.25
N LEU A 6 -20.81 20.23 -14.51
CA LEU A 6 -19.87 19.16 -14.87
C LEU A 6 -18.53 19.76 -15.26
N LEU A 7 -17.47 19.34 -14.56
CA LEU A 7 -16.10 19.70 -14.89
C LEU A 7 -15.38 18.48 -15.45
N ASN A 8 -14.80 18.61 -16.64
CA ASN A 8 -13.99 17.58 -17.28
C ASN A 8 -12.72 18.18 -17.91
N VAL A 9 -11.98 17.38 -18.69
CA VAL A 9 -10.73 17.82 -19.33
C VAL A 9 -10.89 19.06 -20.21
N ASN A 10 -12.06 19.30 -20.81
CA ASN A 10 -12.31 20.49 -21.62
C ASN A 10 -12.40 21.77 -20.76
N ASN A 11 -12.60 21.65 -19.45
CA ASN A 11 -12.61 22.76 -18.51
C ASN A 11 -11.25 23.00 -17.85
N GLN A 12 -10.23 22.23 -18.21
CA GLN A 12 -8.91 22.32 -17.61
C GLN A 12 -8.17 23.58 -18.07
N VAL A 13 -7.73 24.40 -17.11
CA VAL A 13 -6.90 25.59 -17.36
C VAL A 13 -5.45 25.35 -16.96
N ALA A 14 -5.22 24.48 -15.98
CA ALA A 14 -3.89 24.03 -15.55
C ALA A 14 -3.97 22.61 -14.98
N GLN A 15 -2.82 22.01 -14.64
CA GLN A 15 -2.71 20.61 -14.21
C GLN A 15 -3.69 20.21 -13.08
N HIS A 16 -3.97 21.12 -12.14
CA HIS A 16 -4.89 20.90 -11.01
C HIS A 16 -5.97 21.97 -10.92
N GLN A 17 -6.29 22.65 -12.04
CA GLN A 17 -7.24 23.75 -12.05
C GLN A 17 -8.25 23.59 -13.18
N PHE A 18 -9.52 23.53 -12.79
CA PHE A 18 -10.66 23.53 -13.71
C PHE A 18 -11.41 24.86 -13.58
N ARG A 19 -11.88 25.39 -14.71
CA ARG A 19 -12.66 26.62 -14.77
C ARG A 19 -13.87 26.41 -15.66
N TYR A 20 -15.04 26.70 -15.10
CA TYR A 20 -16.26 26.85 -15.87
C TYR A 20 -16.58 28.34 -16.01
N ARG A 21 -16.82 28.81 -17.24
CA ARG A 21 -17.25 30.18 -17.51
C ARG A 21 -18.72 30.16 -17.85
N PHE A 22 -19.52 30.88 -17.08
CA PHE A 22 -20.93 31.09 -17.39
C PHE A 22 -21.07 32.00 -18.60
N SER A 23 -22.08 31.74 -19.44
CA SER A 23 -22.34 32.53 -20.65
C SER A 23 -22.84 33.94 -20.34
N GLN A 24 -23.29 34.19 -19.12
CA GLN A 24 -23.78 35.48 -18.63
C GLN A 24 -23.30 35.70 -17.18
N PRO A 25 -23.23 36.96 -16.71
CA PRO A 25 -23.03 37.23 -15.29
C PRO A 25 -24.19 36.64 -14.47
N ILE A 26 -23.87 35.86 -13.44
CA ILE A 26 -24.83 35.25 -12.53
C ILE A 26 -24.53 35.75 -11.12
N ASP A 27 -25.57 36.09 -10.36
CA ASP A 27 -25.44 36.41 -8.94
C ASP A 27 -25.46 35.13 -8.10
N PHE A 28 -24.43 34.96 -7.26
CA PHE A 28 -24.26 33.83 -6.34
C PHE A 28 -24.46 34.20 -4.87
N SER A 29 -24.92 35.42 -4.56
CA SER A 29 -25.07 35.95 -3.19
C SER A 29 -25.93 35.07 -2.26
N GLN A 30 -26.86 34.30 -2.82
CA GLN A 30 -27.77 33.40 -2.10
C GLN A 30 -27.56 31.91 -2.43
N PHE A 31 -26.42 31.56 -3.04
CA PHE A 31 -26.13 30.19 -3.46
C PHE A 31 -24.94 29.60 -2.69
N GLU A 32 -25.07 28.34 -2.30
CA GLU A 32 -23.98 27.54 -1.76
C GLU A 32 -23.48 26.56 -2.83
N ILE A 33 -22.15 26.38 -2.88
CA ILE A 33 -21.52 25.40 -3.76
C ILE A 33 -21.12 24.20 -2.92
N ALA A 34 -21.62 23.04 -3.29
CA ALA A 34 -21.26 21.77 -2.67
C ALA A 34 -20.67 20.81 -3.70
N LEU A 35 -19.78 19.92 -3.25
CA LEU A 35 -19.26 18.84 -4.07
C LEU A 35 -20.30 17.71 -4.12
N GLY A 36 -20.88 17.45 -5.31
CA GLY A 36 -21.83 16.35 -5.49
C GLY A 36 -21.15 14.98 -5.61
N SER A 37 -20.14 14.87 -6.47
CA SER A 37 -19.36 13.65 -6.68
C SER A 37 -18.01 13.97 -7.31
N ILE A 38 -16.98 13.24 -6.93
CA ILE A 38 -15.65 13.33 -7.55
C ILE A 38 -15.19 11.93 -7.93
N SER A 39 -14.74 11.78 -9.17
CA SER A 39 -14.07 10.57 -9.64
C SER A 39 -12.64 10.91 -10.00
N ILE A 40 -11.69 10.36 -9.25
CA ILE A 40 -10.26 10.56 -9.48
C ILE A 40 -9.69 9.22 -9.94
N TYR A 41 -9.36 9.14 -11.22
CA TYR A 41 -8.66 7.97 -11.76
C TYR A 41 -7.26 7.87 -11.13
N TYR A 42 -6.85 6.66 -10.75
CA TYR A 42 -5.55 6.39 -10.13
C TYR A 42 -5.29 7.07 -8.77
N SER A 43 -6.32 7.28 -7.94
CA SER A 43 -6.16 7.73 -6.54
C SER A 43 -5.46 6.72 -5.61
N TRP A 44 -5.12 5.54 -6.12
CA TRP A 44 -4.44 4.47 -5.41
C TRP A 44 -2.93 4.63 -5.53
N LYS A 45 -2.23 4.38 -4.42
CA LYS A 45 -0.81 4.65 -4.31
C LYS A 45 -0.03 3.59 -5.11
N ALA A 46 0.37 3.94 -6.33
CA ALA A 46 1.18 3.07 -7.17
C ALA A 46 2.51 2.70 -6.48
N ILE A 47 2.87 1.43 -6.58
CA ILE A 47 4.18 0.88 -6.26
C ILE A 47 5.05 1.08 -7.51
N THR A 48 6.07 1.92 -7.42
CA THR A 48 6.98 2.20 -8.53
C THR A 48 8.43 2.31 -8.05
N ALA A 49 9.36 1.93 -8.92
CA ALA A 49 10.79 2.08 -8.67
C ALA A 49 11.17 3.55 -8.44
N GLN A 50 10.49 4.49 -9.12
CA GLN A 50 10.74 5.93 -8.97
C GLN A 50 10.41 6.45 -7.56
N ARG A 51 9.44 5.84 -6.89
CA ARG A 51 9.05 6.20 -5.51
C ARG A 51 9.81 5.38 -4.46
N GLN A 52 10.71 4.51 -4.91
CA GLN A 52 11.46 3.57 -4.07
C GLN A 52 10.56 2.75 -3.13
N ASN A 53 9.28 2.59 -3.45
CA ASN A 53 8.30 1.90 -2.61
C ASN A 53 7.99 0.49 -3.11
N ASN A 54 8.88 -0.07 -3.93
CA ASN A 54 8.73 -1.36 -4.59
C ASN A 54 9.69 -2.44 -4.10
N SER A 55 10.50 -2.17 -3.06
CA SER A 55 11.43 -3.15 -2.51
C SER A 55 11.25 -3.36 -1.02
N PHE A 56 11.49 -4.59 -0.59
CA PHE A 56 11.58 -5.00 0.81
C PHE A 56 12.46 -6.24 0.93
N LYS A 57 12.81 -6.63 2.16
CA LYS A 57 13.69 -7.77 2.41
C LYS A 57 13.02 -8.81 3.28
N ILE A 58 13.32 -10.08 3.04
CA ILE A 58 12.99 -11.18 3.94
C ILE A 58 14.30 -11.78 4.45
N ILE A 59 14.47 -11.76 5.77
CA ILE A 59 15.56 -12.45 6.46
C ILE A 59 15.08 -13.84 6.80
N TRP A 60 15.79 -14.85 6.32
CA TRP A 60 15.55 -16.26 6.60
C TRP A 60 16.59 -16.77 7.60
N PRO A 61 16.22 -16.94 8.87
CA PRO A 61 17.13 -17.47 9.85
C PRO A 61 17.22 -19.00 9.83
N THR A 62 18.43 -19.54 9.98
CA THR A 62 18.71 -20.93 10.36
C THR A 62 19.18 -20.97 11.83
N ALA A 63 19.54 -22.15 12.34
CA ALA A 63 20.05 -22.28 13.71
C ALA A 63 21.38 -21.55 13.96
N ALA A 64 22.16 -21.27 12.90
CA ALA A 64 23.51 -20.69 13.02
C ALA A 64 23.77 -19.49 12.09
N THR A 65 23.01 -19.33 11.01
CA THR A 65 23.22 -18.27 9.99
C THR A 65 21.90 -17.69 9.50
N THR A 66 21.92 -16.45 9.01
CA THR A 66 20.77 -15.81 8.38
C THR A 66 21.03 -15.51 6.92
N THR A 67 20.10 -15.87 6.04
CA THR A 67 20.14 -15.52 4.61
C THR A 67 19.12 -14.43 4.33
N THR A 68 19.55 -13.31 3.74
CA THR A 68 18.64 -12.19 3.41
C THR A 68 18.33 -12.18 1.93
N TYR A 69 17.05 -12.15 1.60
CA TYR A 69 16.55 -12.05 0.24
C TYR A 69 15.93 -10.67 0.02
N SER A 70 16.36 -9.99 -1.04
CA SER A 70 15.75 -8.73 -1.48
C SER A 70 14.68 -9.04 -2.52
N ILE A 71 13.46 -8.54 -2.29
CA ILE A 71 12.32 -8.73 -3.18
C ILE A 71 11.94 -7.38 -3.77
N THR A 72 11.86 -7.32 -5.09
CA THR A 72 11.38 -6.17 -5.84
C THR A 72 10.05 -6.51 -6.52
N LEU A 73 9.05 -5.67 -6.29
CA LEU A 73 7.77 -5.71 -7.00
C LEU A 73 7.91 -4.91 -8.30
N PRO A 74 7.37 -5.41 -9.43
CA PRO A 74 7.27 -4.62 -10.65
C PRO A 74 6.47 -3.33 -10.43
N ASP A 75 6.68 -2.36 -11.31
CA ASP A 75 5.94 -1.11 -11.27
C ASP A 75 4.48 -1.36 -11.62
N GLY A 76 3.60 -0.88 -10.75
CA GLY A 76 2.21 -1.17 -10.86
C GLY A 76 1.44 -0.80 -9.62
N THR A 77 0.33 -1.48 -9.49
CA THR A 77 -0.84 -0.87 -8.95
C THR A 77 -1.55 -2.08 -8.35
N TYR A 78 -1.42 -2.23 -7.03
CA TYR A 78 -1.64 -3.49 -6.32
C TYR A 78 -2.65 -3.32 -5.18
N ALA A 79 -3.55 -4.29 -5.04
CA ALA A 79 -4.29 -4.47 -3.79
C ALA A 79 -3.43 -5.27 -2.78
N ALA A 80 -3.76 -5.18 -1.49
CA ALA A 80 -3.10 -5.98 -0.45
C ALA A 80 -3.16 -7.49 -0.75
N SER A 81 -4.26 -7.96 -1.36
CA SER A 81 -4.42 -9.34 -1.81
C SER A 81 -3.44 -9.76 -2.89
N ASP A 82 -3.05 -8.87 -3.79
CA ASP A 82 -2.13 -9.16 -4.89
C ASP A 82 -0.71 -9.30 -4.36
N ILE A 83 -0.32 -8.40 -3.45
CA ILE A 83 0.97 -8.47 -2.74
C ILE A 83 1.04 -9.77 -1.93
N ASN A 84 -0.04 -10.15 -1.25
CA ASN A 84 -0.11 -11.39 -0.49
C ASN A 84 0.06 -12.64 -1.39
N LYS A 85 -0.64 -12.69 -2.54
CA LYS A 85 -0.48 -13.79 -3.51
C LYS A 85 0.95 -13.85 -4.08
N TYR A 86 1.54 -12.70 -4.40
CA TYR A 86 2.91 -12.63 -4.89
C TYR A 86 3.91 -13.17 -3.85
N LEU A 87 3.76 -12.76 -2.60
CA LEU A 87 4.58 -13.25 -1.48
C LEU A 87 4.45 -14.76 -1.28
N GLN A 88 3.24 -15.29 -1.33
CA GLN A 88 3.00 -16.74 -1.22
C GLN A 88 3.69 -17.50 -2.36
N HIS A 89 3.55 -17.03 -3.60
CA HIS A 89 4.20 -17.66 -4.75
C HIS A 89 5.73 -17.59 -4.66
N TRP A 90 6.28 -16.41 -4.33
CA TRP A 90 7.73 -16.21 -4.22
C TRP A 90 8.33 -17.10 -3.12
N THR A 91 7.66 -17.15 -1.96
CA THR A 91 8.11 -17.95 -0.82
C THR A 91 8.04 -19.45 -1.12
N ALA A 92 6.99 -19.94 -1.76
CA ALA A 92 6.89 -21.36 -2.17
C ALA A 92 8.01 -21.78 -3.13
N SER A 93 8.49 -20.88 -3.98
CA SER A 93 9.53 -21.19 -4.97
C SER A 93 10.97 -21.10 -4.44
N GLN A 94 11.20 -20.40 -3.32
CA GLN A 94 12.56 -20.00 -2.88
C GLN A 94 12.91 -20.49 -1.46
N MET A 95 11.97 -21.11 -0.73
CA MET A 95 12.16 -21.40 0.70
C MET A 95 13.02 -22.64 0.99
N PRO A 96 14.09 -22.49 1.79
CA PRO A 96 14.72 -23.61 2.47
C PRO A 96 13.80 -24.09 3.62
N ALA A 97 13.60 -25.40 3.76
CA ALA A 97 12.85 -25.98 4.88
C ALA A 97 13.64 -25.83 6.19
N THR A 98 13.39 -24.77 6.96
CA THR A 98 13.97 -24.58 8.30
C THR A 98 12.87 -24.47 9.35
N ALA A 99 13.22 -24.72 10.62
CA ALA A 99 12.27 -24.71 11.74
C ALA A 99 11.93 -23.30 12.27
N TYR A 100 12.50 -22.24 11.69
CA TYR A 100 12.34 -20.87 12.18
C TYR A 100 11.35 -20.09 11.35
N THR A 101 10.81 -19.03 11.94
CA THR A 101 9.89 -18.12 11.31
C THR A 101 10.69 -17.08 10.48
N PRO A 102 10.40 -16.89 9.18
CA PRO A 102 11.04 -15.86 8.38
C PRO A 102 10.74 -14.47 8.94
N ARG A 103 11.67 -13.52 8.80
CA ARG A 103 11.51 -12.16 9.33
C ARG A 103 11.38 -11.18 8.17
N LEU A 104 10.36 -10.33 8.19
CA LEU A 104 10.24 -9.22 7.24
C LEU A 104 11.14 -8.08 7.69
N GLN A 105 11.99 -7.59 6.80
CA GLN A 105 12.76 -6.37 6.99
C GLN A 105 12.20 -5.26 6.09
N ILE A 106 11.75 -4.18 6.73
CA ILE A 106 11.40 -2.92 6.08
C ILE A 106 12.60 -2.00 6.17
N ASP A 107 13.32 -1.85 5.07
CA ASP A 107 14.48 -0.97 4.95
C ASP A 107 14.15 0.38 4.29
N ASN A 108 12.99 0.50 3.64
CA ASN A 108 12.50 1.74 3.05
C ASN A 108 11.15 2.18 3.64
N SER A 109 11.06 3.47 3.99
CA SER A 109 9.83 4.12 4.47
C SER A 109 8.72 4.15 3.41
N GLY A 110 9.08 4.10 2.12
CA GLY A 110 8.13 4.06 1.01
C GLY A 110 7.25 2.82 1.01
N PHE A 111 7.84 1.62 1.10
CA PHE A 111 7.10 0.37 1.20
C PHE A 111 6.46 0.21 2.58
N GLY A 112 7.16 0.62 3.65
CA GLY A 112 6.62 0.63 5.01
C GLY A 112 5.30 1.41 5.13
N ALA A 113 5.18 2.56 4.47
CA ALA A 113 3.95 3.35 4.43
C ALA A 113 2.80 2.69 3.65
N ILE A 114 3.06 1.71 2.78
CA ILE A 114 2.03 0.95 2.05
C ILE A 114 1.46 -0.15 2.94
N VAL A 115 2.35 -0.88 3.64
CA VAL A 115 1.96 -2.01 4.50
C VAL A 115 1.61 -1.60 5.94
N GLY A 116 1.82 -0.33 6.32
CA GLY A 116 1.52 0.17 7.66
C GLY A 116 2.56 -0.18 8.72
N LEU A 117 3.80 -0.43 8.31
CA LEU A 117 4.91 -0.80 9.20
C LEU A 117 6.04 0.24 9.12
N SER A 118 6.57 0.67 10.25
CA SER A 118 7.79 1.49 10.30
C SER A 118 9.01 0.66 9.87
N ASN A 119 10.08 1.34 9.45
CA ASN A 119 11.35 0.68 9.16
C ASN A 119 11.81 -0.15 10.37
N GLY A 120 12.25 -1.38 10.11
CA GLY A 120 12.55 -2.34 11.16
C GLY A 120 12.50 -3.80 10.68
N VAL A 121 12.77 -4.72 11.60
CA VAL A 121 12.70 -6.16 11.36
C VAL A 121 11.61 -6.77 12.22
N TYR A 122 10.75 -7.56 11.59
CA TYR A 122 9.54 -8.11 12.18
C TYR A 122 9.49 -9.63 11.93
N PRO A 123 9.58 -10.47 12.97
CA PRO A 123 9.86 -10.13 14.38
C PRO A 123 11.28 -9.61 14.63
N ALA A 124 11.42 -8.80 15.69
CA ALA A 124 12.72 -8.25 16.12
C ALA A 124 13.69 -9.34 16.59
N ALA A 125 13.17 -10.41 17.20
CA ALA A 125 13.93 -11.61 17.57
C ALA A 125 13.51 -12.81 16.70
N GLN A 126 14.42 -13.76 16.51
CA GLN A 126 14.12 -15.02 15.83
C GLN A 126 13.16 -15.85 16.68
N THR A 127 12.15 -16.42 16.03
CA THR A 127 11.11 -17.24 16.67
C THR A 127 10.88 -18.51 15.86
N THR A 128 10.28 -19.52 16.49
CA THR A 128 9.84 -20.78 15.86
C THR A 128 8.32 -20.88 15.78
N SER A 129 7.60 -19.89 16.34
CA SER A 129 6.14 -19.80 16.35
C SER A 129 5.66 -18.77 15.34
N VAL A 130 4.37 -18.85 14.99
CA VAL A 130 3.71 -17.85 14.13
C VAL A 130 3.84 -16.46 14.78
N TYR A 131 4.39 -15.51 14.04
CA TYR A 131 4.40 -14.10 14.43
C TYR A 131 3.27 -13.37 13.73
N ALA A 132 2.65 -12.42 14.42
CA ALA A 132 1.61 -11.52 13.93
C ALA A 132 1.69 -10.18 14.67
N ILE A 133 1.59 -9.07 13.94
CA ILE A 133 1.48 -7.71 14.50
C ILE A 133 0.48 -6.89 13.70
N ASN A 134 -0.12 -5.92 14.37
CA ASN A 134 -0.91 -4.87 13.73
C ASN A 134 0.02 -3.78 13.19
N SER A 135 -0.47 -3.03 12.21
CA SER A 135 0.21 -1.84 11.69
C SER A 135 0.54 -0.86 12.82
N ASN A 136 1.81 -0.41 12.89
CA ASN A 136 2.27 0.58 13.87
C ASN A 136 2.36 2.00 13.29
N VAL A 137 2.10 2.14 11.99
CA VAL A 137 1.90 3.40 11.29
C VAL A 137 0.51 3.33 10.68
N THR A 138 -0.31 4.39 10.80
CA THR A 138 -1.62 4.47 10.15
C THR A 138 -1.48 4.15 8.66
N PRO A 139 -1.94 2.98 8.21
CA PRO A 139 -1.82 2.60 6.81
C PRO A 139 -2.91 3.32 6.02
N PRO A 140 -2.60 3.88 4.84
CA PRO A 140 -3.61 4.42 3.94
C PRO A 140 -4.51 3.34 3.32
N VAL A 141 -4.12 2.05 3.37
CA VAL A 141 -4.74 0.98 2.56
C VAL A 141 -5.44 -0.10 3.41
N ALA A 142 -4.88 -0.49 4.56
CA ALA A 142 -5.49 -1.41 5.54
C ALA A 142 -4.43 -1.74 6.62
N ALA A 143 -4.86 -2.00 7.86
CA ALA A 143 -3.96 -2.58 8.85
C ALA A 143 -3.59 -4.00 8.41
N VAL A 144 -2.29 -4.27 8.28
CA VAL A 144 -1.80 -5.56 7.79
C VAL A 144 -1.41 -6.42 8.98
N ILE A 145 -2.09 -7.55 9.15
CA ILE A 145 -1.62 -8.62 10.03
C ILE A 145 -0.57 -9.40 9.25
N LEU A 146 0.65 -9.35 9.74
CA LEU A 146 1.77 -10.08 9.16
C LEU A 146 1.84 -11.48 9.76
N GLY A 147 1.14 -12.46 9.21
CA GLY A 147 1.25 -13.85 9.66
C GLY A 147 2.46 -14.53 9.03
N LEU A 148 3.28 -15.22 9.81
CA LEU A 148 4.42 -16.00 9.29
C LEU A 148 4.35 -17.45 9.78
N PRO A 149 3.42 -18.31 9.30
CA PRO A 149 3.30 -19.67 9.84
C PRO A 149 4.21 -20.69 9.16
N ARG A 150 4.90 -20.29 8.10
CA ARG A 150 5.78 -21.05 7.16
C ARG A 150 5.82 -20.35 5.80
N TYR A 151 4.92 -19.39 5.57
CA TYR A 151 4.82 -18.51 4.40
C TYR A 151 4.48 -17.09 4.89
N CYS A 152 4.91 -16.05 4.18
CA CYS A 152 4.58 -14.66 4.52
C CYS A 152 3.16 -14.33 4.03
N ILE A 153 2.24 -14.04 4.95
CA ILE A 153 0.89 -13.59 4.63
C ILE A 153 0.64 -12.17 5.13
N LEU A 154 0.19 -11.30 4.22
CA LEU A 154 -0.30 -9.96 4.52
C LEU A 154 -1.83 -10.00 4.44
N SER A 155 -2.54 -9.95 5.57
CA SER A 155 -4.02 -9.92 5.59
C SER A 155 -4.56 -8.59 6.13
N ASP A 156 -5.62 -8.08 5.52
CA ASP A 156 -6.34 -6.87 5.95
C ASP A 156 -7.03 -7.11 7.30
N ALA A 157 -6.78 -6.25 8.29
CA ALA A 157 -7.36 -6.32 9.63
C ALA A 157 -8.84 -5.90 9.69
N ARG A 158 -9.45 -5.48 8.57
CA ARG A 158 -10.90 -5.19 8.50
C ARG A 158 -11.78 -6.43 8.27
N ASN A 159 -11.18 -7.61 8.05
CA ASN A 159 -11.90 -8.87 7.88
C ASN A 159 -11.40 -9.95 8.85
N GLN A 160 -11.36 -9.64 10.14
CA GLN A 160 -11.41 -10.65 11.21
C GLN A 160 -12.62 -10.38 12.11
#